data_AF-A0A0D8J3U6-F1
#
_entry.id   AF-A0A0D8J3U6-F1
#
_cell.length_a   1.000
_cell.length_b   1.000
_cell.length_c   1.000
_cell.angle_alpha   90.00
_cell.angle_beta   90.00
_cell.angle_gamma   90.00
#
_symmetry.space_group_name_H-M   'P 1'
#
loop_
_entity.id
_entity.type
_entity.pdbx_description
1 polymer ?
#
loop_
_entity_poly.entity_id
_entity_poly.type
_entity_poly.pdbx_seq_one_letter_code
_entity_poly.pdbx_strand_id
1 'polypeptide(L)'
;MKKYQLTGQPIYVGETYNHNGDLYRVESFDEGYTEPKVTLRRIKDGTIFDVEAPALFLTPTGVQLLWPREVNRFCSTLEQAV
;
A
#
# COMPACT_ATOMS: atom_id res chain seq x y z
N MET A 1 19.85 -6.88 8.86
CA MET A 1 19.30 -8.19 8.45
C MET A 1 18.76 -8.08 7.03
N LYS A 2 18.84 -9.15 6.22
CA LYS A 2 18.39 -9.14 4.81
C LYS A 2 16.86 -9.20 4.75
N LYS A 3 16.26 -8.40 3.86
CA LYS A 3 14.87 -8.54 3.42
C LYS A 3 14.88 -9.12 2.01
N TYR A 4 13.91 -9.99 1.70
CA TYR A 4 13.82 -10.62 0.38
C TYR A 4 12.53 -10.16 -0.29
N GLN A 5 12.64 -9.59 -1.48
CA GLN A 5 11.45 -9.25 -2.27
C GLN A 5 10.81 -10.55 -2.78
N LEU A 6 9.49 -10.65 -2.62
CA LEU A 6 8.70 -11.79 -3.09
C LEU A 6 8.26 -11.53 -4.53
N THR A 7 9.20 -11.75 -5.46
CA THR A 7 8.97 -11.55 -6.89
C THR A 7 7.90 -12.52 -7.42
N GLY A 8 6.89 -12.01 -8.11
CA GLY A 8 5.78 -12.81 -8.66
C GLY A 8 4.61 -13.01 -7.71
N GLN A 9 4.65 -12.43 -6.50
CA GLN A 9 3.53 -12.44 -5.58
C GLN A 9 2.66 -11.18 -5.82
N PRO A 10 1.43 -11.33 -6.33
CA PRO A 10 0.58 -10.19 -6.66
C PRO A 10 0.08 -9.48 -5.39
N ILE A 11 -0.22 -8.20 -5.54
CA ILE A 11 -0.90 -7.39 -4.53
C ILE A 11 -2.38 -7.33 -4.93
N TYR A 12 -3.27 -7.78 -4.06
CA TYR A 12 -4.71 -7.86 -4.38
C TYR A 12 -5.50 -6.70 -3.78
N VAL A 13 -6.41 -6.14 -4.57
CA VAL A 13 -7.40 -5.17 -4.09
C VAL A 13 -8.29 -5.82 -3.03
N GLY A 14 -8.51 -5.11 -1.93
CA GLY A 14 -9.27 -5.57 -0.77
C GLY A 14 -8.45 -6.30 0.29
N GLU A 15 -7.23 -6.78 -0.03
CA GLU A 15 -6.34 -7.39 0.96
C GLU A 15 -5.73 -6.35 1.91
N THR A 16 -5.34 -6.82 3.09
CA THR A 16 -4.69 -6.02 4.12
C THR A 16 -3.27 -6.52 4.33
N TYR A 17 -2.30 -5.60 4.25
CA TYR A 17 -0.89 -5.91 4.45
C TYR A 17 -0.31 -5.11 5.61
N ASN A 18 0.71 -5.67 6.23
CA ASN A 18 1.49 -4.98 7.26
C ASN A 18 2.57 -4.11 6.62
N HIS A 19 2.77 -2.92 7.18
CA HIS A 19 3.91 -2.07 6.93
C HIS A 19 4.41 -1.52 8.26
N ASN A 20 5.57 -1.99 8.73
CA ASN A 20 6.22 -1.53 9.96
C ASN A 20 5.30 -1.50 11.20
N GLY A 21 4.37 -2.45 11.30
CA GLY A 21 3.42 -2.56 12.42
C GLY A 21 2.06 -1.91 12.18
N ASP A 22 1.94 -1.00 11.22
CA ASP A 22 0.64 -0.47 10.77
C ASP A 22 0.01 -1.39 9.71
N LEU A 23 -1.32 -1.44 9.67
CA LEU A 23 -2.08 -2.22 8.69
C LEU A 23 -2.67 -1.32 7.62
N TYR A 24 -2.53 -1.73 6.37
CA TYR A 24 -3.00 -1.01 5.20
C TYR A 24 -3.85 -1.92 4.32
N ARG A 25 -5.05 -1.46 3.99
CA ARG A 25 -5.90 -2.12 3.00
C ARG A 25 -5.64 -1.55 1.61
N VAL A 26 -5.56 -2.42 0.62
CA VAL A 26 -5.47 -2.03 -0.80
C VAL A 26 -6.85 -1.63 -1.29
N GLU A 27 -7.02 -0.35 -1.62
CA GLU A 27 -8.30 0.16 -2.13
C GLU A 27 -8.34 0.12 -3.67
N SER A 28 -7.21 0.33 -4.33
CA SER A 28 -7.08 0.20 -5.79
C SER A 28 -5.65 -0.20 -6.17
N PHE A 29 -5.52 -0.86 -7.32
CA PHE A 29 -4.25 -1.25 -7.91
C PHE A 29 -4.28 -0.85 -9.39
N ASP A 30 -3.40 0.07 -9.76
CA ASP A 30 -3.13 0.45 -11.15
C ASP A 30 -1.79 -0.18 -11.54
N GLU A 31 -1.82 -1.15 -12.45
CA GLU A 31 -0.59 -1.86 -12.83
C GLU A 31 0.42 -0.93 -13.49
N GLY A 32 -0.05 0.15 -14.14
CA GLY A 32 0.78 1.13 -14.82
C GLY A 32 1.61 0.54 -15.97
N TYR A 33 1.88 1.32 -17.02
CA TYR A 33 2.81 0.87 -18.07
C TYR A 33 4.29 1.00 -17.66
N THR A 34 4.60 1.84 -16.67
CA THR A 34 5.97 2.12 -16.21
C THR A 34 6.21 1.68 -14.77
N GLU A 35 5.32 2.02 -13.84
CA GLU A 35 5.43 1.65 -12.43
C GLU A 35 4.03 1.40 -11.86
N PRO A 36 3.82 0.30 -11.11
CA PRO A 36 2.54 0.04 -10.47
C PRO A 36 2.27 1.07 -9.38
N LYS A 37 1.02 1.50 -9.30
CA LYS A 37 0.53 2.44 -8.29
C LYS A 37 -0.59 1.80 -7.49
N VAL A 38 -0.54 1.99 -6.18
CA VAL A 38 -1.55 1.45 -5.28
C VAL A 38 -2.09 2.56 -4.40
N THR A 39 -3.40 2.61 -4.28
CA THR A 39 -4.05 3.41 -3.24
C THR A 39 -4.24 2.55 -2.01
N LEU A 40 -3.64 2.95 -0.90
CA LEU A 40 -3.71 2.28 0.38
C LEU A 40 -4.55 3.09 1.36
N ARG A 41 -5.33 2.40 2.19
CA ARG A 41 -6.00 2.98 3.36
C ARG A 41 -5.38 2.42 4.62
N ARG A 42 -4.78 3.29 5.45
CA ARG A 42 -4.30 2.88 6.78
C ARG A 42 -5.50 2.60 7.68
N ILE A 43 -5.53 1.43 8.31
CA ILE A 43 -6.66 0.99 9.13
C ILE A 43 -6.77 1.80 10.43
N LYS A 44 -5.63 2.24 10.98
CA LYS A 44 -5.55 2.92 12.29
C LYS A 44 -6.38 4.20 12.36
N ASP A 45 -6.37 5.00 11.30
CA ASP A 45 -6.93 6.36 11.24
C ASP A 45 -7.67 6.66 9.93
N GLY A 46 -7.68 5.72 8.98
CA GLY A 46 -8.38 5.87 7.71
C GLY A 46 -7.66 6.72 6.66
N THR A 47 -6.44 7.19 6.93
CA THR A 47 -5.67 8.01 5.98
C THR A 47 -5.39 7.24 4.69
N ILE A 48 -5.52 7.94 3.56
CA ILE A 48 -5.31 7.40 2.22
C ILE A 48 -3.92 7.80 1.71
N PHE A 49 -3.22 6.85 1.12
CA PHE A 49 -1.89 7.02 0.56
C PHE A 49 -1.88 6.54 -0.89
N ASP A 50 -1.28 7.31 -1.79
CA ASP A 50 -0.91 6.80 -3.10
C ASP A 50 0.57 6.44 -3.05
N VAL A 51 0.87 5.17 -3.33
CA VAL A 51 2.24 4.65 -3.29
C VAL A 51 2.66 4.16 -4.67
N GLU A 52 3.90 4.45 -5.03
CA GLU A 52 4.51 4.07 -6.30
C GLU A 52 5.44 2.87 -6.09
N ALA A 53 5.44 1.93 -7.03
CA ALA A 53 6.25 0.71 -7.01
C ALA A 53 6.16 -0.11 -5.70
N PRO A 54 4.95 -0.44 -5.20
CA PRO A 54 4.82 -1.27 -4.01
C PRO A 54 5.23 -2.72 -4.31
N ALA A 55 5.86 -3.36 -3.33
CA ALA A 55 6.22 -4.77 -3.43
C ALA A 55 6.12 -5.46 -2.07
N LEU A 56 5.86 -6.76 -2.11
CA LEU A 56 5.86 -7.61 -0.93
C LEU A 56 7.29 -8.06 -0.61
N PHE A 57 7.65 -7.96 0.67
CA PHE A 57 8.93 -8.40 1.20
C PHE A 57 8.72 -9.38 2.34
N LEU A 58 9.49 -10.46 2.32
CA LEU A 58 9.65 -11.32 3.48
C LEU A 58 10.64 -10.65 4.45
N THR A 59 10.14 -10.36 5.64
CA THR A 59 10.89 -9.78 6.77
C THR A 59 10.86 -10.74 7.97
N PRO A 60 11.69 -10.54 9.00
CA PRO A 60 11.64 -11.36 10.21
C PRO A 60 10.28 -11.38 10.92
N THR A 61 9.47 -10.34 10.72
CA THR A 61 8.12 -10.23 11.30
C THR A 61 7.02 -10.75 10.38
N GLY A 62 7.38 -11.34 9.24
CA GLY A 62 6.44 -11.85 8.24
C GLY A 62 6.48 -11.08 6.92
N VAL A 63 5.44 -11.28 6.10
CA VAL A 63 5.29 -10.58 4.83
C VAL A 63 4.84 -9.14 5.10
N GLN A 64 5.56 -8.19 4.49
CA GLN A 64 5.25 -6.77 4.59
C GLN A 64 5.12 -6.14 3.20
N LEU A 65 4.22 -5.19 3.08
CA LEU A 65 4.10 -4.32 1.91
C LEU A 65 5.03 -3.12 2.10
N LEU A 66 6.01 -2.96 1.22
CA LEU A 66 6.94 -1.83 1.25
C LEU A 66 6.91 -1.09 -0.08
N TRP A 67 7.15 0.22 -0.06
CA TRP A 67 7.22 1.08 -1.22
C TRP A 67 8.38 2.08 -1.09
N PRO A 68 9.05 2.45 -2.19
CA PRO A 68 10.15 3.41 -2.18
C PRO A 68 9.68 4.86 -2.00
N ARG A 69 8.47 5.19 -2.44
CA ARG A 69 7.94 6.55 -2.45
C ARG A 69 6.47 6.58 -2.08
N GLU A 70 6.11 7.50 -1.19
CA GLU A 70 4.73 7.81 -0.84
C GLU A 70 4.39 9.24 -1.24
N VAL A 71 3.17 9.43 -1.77
CA VAL A 71 2.53 10.74 -1.86
C VAL A 71 1.33 10.70 -0.92
N ASN A 72 1.41 11.46 0.16
CA ASN A 72 0.30 11.58 1.09
C ASN A 72 -0.81 12.38 0.43
N ARG A 73 -1.87 11.70 -0.02
CA ARG A 73 -3.09 12.35 -0.44
C ARG A 73 -3.91 12.56 0.83
N PHE A 74 -3.77 13.73 1.45
CA PHE A 74 -4.80 14.20 2.38
C PHE A 74 -6.11 14.18 1.62
N CYS A 75 -6.96 13.20 1.92
CA CYS A 75 -8.32 13.19 1.45
C CYS A 75 -9.03 14.28 2.28
N SER A 76 -8.91 15.53 1.84
CA SER A 76 -9.86 16.55 2.22
C SER A 76 -11.21 15.99 1.85
N THR A 77 -12.04 15.73 2.87
CA THR A 77 -13.44 15.39 2.74
C THR A 77 -14.04 16.28 1.67
N LEU A 78 -14.22 15.74 0.46
CA LEU A 78 -15.19 16.31 -0.47
C LEU A 78 -16.51 16.10 0.25
N GLU A 79 -17.06 17.23 0.73
CA GLU A 79 -18.47 17.41 0.98
C GLU A 79 -19.26 16.55 -0.01
N GLN A 80 -19.74 15.39 0.43
CA GLN A 80 -20.99 14.85 -0.09
C GLN A 80 -22.09 15.76 0.46
N ALA A 81 -22.21 16.95 -0.13
CA ALA A 81 -23.42 17.74 -0.03
C ALA A 81 -24.41 17.11 -1.02
N VAL A 82 -25.48 16.55 -0.44
CA VAL A 82 -26.66 16.00 -1.11
C VAL A 82 -27.49 17.12 -1.77
#